data_AF-A0A1X0ISF4-F1
#
_entry.id   AF-A0A1X0ISF4-F1
#
_cell.length_a   1.000
_cell.length_b   1.000
_cell.length_c   1.000
_cell.angle_alpha   90.00
_cell.angle_beta   90.00
_cell.angle_gamma   90.00
#
_symmetry.space_group_name_H-M   'P 1'
#
loop_
_entity.id
_entity.type
_entity.pdbx_description
1 polymer ?
#
loop_
_entity_poly.entity_id
_entity_poly.type
_entity_poly.pdbx_seq_one_letter_code
_entity_poly.pdbx_strand_id
1 'polypeptide(L)'
;MMSAMSTLYSVPNETLSQTVARRIRGLLGEKRISQAKFAKMLETNTASMSRRLSGEYPIDLAEVEKYAAALGVSPMRLLTGRPDGSGPDGPDVRPKGFEPLTF
;
A
#
# COMPACT_ATOMS: atom_id res chain seq x y z
N MET A 1 11.25 -26.39 -26.59
CA MET A 1 11.52 -26.59 -25.15
C MET A 1 12.40 -25.43 -24.68
N MET A 2 11.92 -24.68 -23.67
CA MET A 2 12.60 -23.64 -22.84
C MET A 2 13.26 -22.46 -23.59
N SER A 3 13.12 -21.19 -23.21
CA SER A 3 12.70 -20.60 -21.94
C SER A 3 12.21 -19.17 -22.18
N ALA A 4 11.12 -18.78 -21.53
CA ALA A 4 10.70 -17.39 -21.45
C ALA A 4 11.78 -16.61 -20.68
N MET A 5 12.33 -15.56 -21.30
CA MET A 5 13.23 -14.61 -20.64
C MET A 5 12.46 -13.93 -19.51
N SER A 6 12.61 -14.45 -18.29
CA SER A 6 12.14 -13.76 -17.09
C SER A 6 12.87 -12.43 -17.04
N THR A 7 12.15 -11.34 -17.26
CA THR A 7 12.63 -9.99 -17.00
C THR A 7 12.99 -9.93 -15.51
N LEU A 8 14.25 -10.21 -15.19
CA LEU A 8 14.81 -10.08 -13.86
C LEU A 8 14.69 -8.60 -13.52
N TYR A 9 13.82 -8.33 -12.55
CA TYR A 9 13.51 -7.04 -11.97
C TYR A 9 14.73 -6.11 -11.96
N SER A 10 14.72 -5.09 -12.82
CA SER A 10 15.44 -3.85 -12.51
C SER A 10 14.66 -3.20 -11.38
N VAL A 11 14.87 -3.69 -10.16
CA VAL A 11 14.51 -2.93 -8.97
C VAL A 11 15.43 -1.70 -8.97
N PRO A 12 14.89 -0.49 -8.83
CA PRO A 12 15.69 0.65 -8.37
C PRO A 12 16.53 0.18 -7.17
N ASN A 13 17.70 0.78 -6.94
CA ASN A 13 18.55 0.50 -5.78
C ASN A 13 17.91 0.98 -4.46
N GLU A 14 16.64 0.61 -4.25
CA GLU A 14 15.72 0.99 -3.21
C GLU A 14 15.39 -0.27 -2.41
N THR A 15 15.55 -0.21 -1.09
CA THR A 15 15.17 -1.32 -0.22
C THR A 15 13.65 -1.50 -0.19
N LEU A 16 13.17 -2.67 0.23
CA LEU A 16 11.73 -2.88 0.43
C LEU A 16 11.12 -1.83 1.37
N SER A 17 11.85 -1.47 2.43
CA SER A 17 11.42 -0.44 3.38
C SER A 17 11.26 0.92 2.70
N GLN A 18 12.22 1.32 1.87
CA GLN A 18 12.14 2.58 1.13
C GLN A 18 10.97 2.56 0.13
N THR A 19 10.75 1.42 -0.53
CA THR A 19 9.59 1.22 -1.42
C THR A 19 8.26 1.39 -0.67
N VAL A 20 8.15 0.81 0.52
CA VAL A 20 6.98 0.97 1.41
C VAL A 20 6.82 2.43 1.83
N ALA A 21 7.89 3.10 2.26
CA ALA A 21 7.89 4.51 2.64
C ALA A 21 7.44 5.42 1.50
N ARG A 22 7.88 5.15 0.26
CA ARG A 22 7.44 5.86 -0.95
C ARG A 22 5.95 5.67 -1.21
N ARG A 23 5.41 4.46 -1.05
CA ARG A 23 3.98 4.20 -1.19
C ARG A 23 3.14 4.88 -0.11
N ILE A 24 3.60 4.87 1.14
CA ILE A 24 2.94 5.60 2.23
C ILE A 24 2.88 7.10 1.89
N ARG A 25 3.99 7.70 1.42
CA ARG A 25 4.00 9.09 0.96
C ARG A 25 3.00 9.36 -0.17
N GLY A 26 2.90 8.45 -1.14
CA GLY A 26 1.89 8.51 -2.21
C GLY A 26 0.46 8.55 -1.66
N LEU A 27 0.12 7.61 -0.77
CA LEU A 27 -1.20 7.52 -0.14
C LEU A 27 -1.54 8.75 0.71
N LEU A 28 -0.55 9.31 1.42
CA LEU A 28 -0.71 10.55 2.17
C LEU A 28 -1.08 11.71 1.24
N GLY A 29 -0.41 11.81 0.08
CA GLY A 29 -0.74 12.77 -0.97
C GLY A 29 -2.16 12.60 -1.51
N GLU A 30 -2.52 11.37 -1.88
CA GLU A 30 -3.87 11.03 -2.38
C GLU A 30 -4.97 11.41 -1.38
N LYS A 31 -4.76 11.12 -0.09
CA LYS A 31 -5.72 11.40 0.99
C LYS A 31 -5.63 12.83 1.53
N ARG A 32 -4.71 13.67 1.01
CA ARG A 32 -4.44 15.03 1.50
C ARG A 32 -4.11 15.07 3.00
N ILE A 33 -3.37 14.08 3.48
CA ILE A 33 -2.91 13.98 4.88
C ILE A 33 -1.45 14.44 4.93
N SER A 34 -1.14 15.45 5.75
CA SER A 34 0.24 15.87 5.97
C SER A 34 1.00 14.86 6.85
N GLN A 35 2.33 14.77 6.72
CA GLN A 35 3.14 13.92 7.59
C GLN A 35 2.95 14.25 9.08
N ALA A 36 2.80 15.53 9.42
CA ALA A 36 2.54 15.96 10.79
C ALA A 36 1.18 15.47 11.31
N LYS A 37 0.15 15.52 10.48
CA LYS A 37 -1.17 14.96 10.83
C LYS A 37 -1.09 13.45 10.99
N PHE A 38 -0.38 12.77 10.10
CA PHE A 38 -0.19 11.32 10.17
C PHE A 38 0.59 10.89 11.43
N ALA A 39 1.65 11.62 11.79
CA ALA A 39 2.36 11.39 13.05
C ALA A 39 1.44 11.54 14.27
N LYS A 40 0.60 12.58 14.29
CA LYS A 40 -0.41 12.79 15.35
C LYS A 40 -1.43 11.64 15.42
N MET A 41 -1.92 11.15 14.28
CA MET A 41 -2.86 10.01 14.23
C MET A 41 -2.26 8.73 14.81
N LEU A 42 -0.94 8.60 14.79
CA LEU A 42 -0.20 7.43 15.24
C LEU A 42 0.43 7.58 16.62
N GLU A 43 0.15 8.70 17.29
CA GLU A 43 0.71 9.07 18.60
C GLU A 43 2.24 9.04 18.61
N THR A 44 2.86 9.50 17.51
CA THR A 44 4.32 9.57 17.38
C THR A 44 4.77 10.98 17.04
N ASN A 45 6.06 11.24 17.17
CA ASN A 45 6.63 12.54 16.86
C ASN A 45 6.97 12.68 15.36
N THR A 46 6.96 13.92 14.87
CA THR A 46 7.16 14.24 13.45
C THR A 46 8.56 13.92 12.94
N ALA A 47 9.59 14.03 13.79
CA ALA A 47 10.97 13.69 13.41
C ALA A 47 11.13 12.19 13.15
N SER A 48 10.57 11.36 14.02
CA SER A 48 10.55 9.90 13.91
C SER A 48 9.77 9.44 12.67
N MET A 49 8.65 10.11 12.38
CA MET A 49 7.88 9.86 11.16
C MET A 49 8.65 10.26 9.90
N SER A 50 9.27 11.45 9.89
CA SER A 50 10.07 11.94 8.76
C SER A 50 11.20 10.99 8.40
N ARG A 51 11.97 10.55 9.41
CA ARG A 51 13.08 9.59 9.26
C ARG A 51 12.65 8.22 8.69
N ARG A 52 11.45 7.75 9.02
CA ARG A 52 10.89 6.53 8.42
C ARG A 52 10.42 6.75 6.99
N LEU A 53 9.68 7.83 6.74
CA LEU A 53 9.13 8.13 5.42
C LEU A 53 10.18 8.55 4.39
N SER A 54 11.34 9.05 4.85
CA SER A 54 12.53 9.28 4.01
C SER A 54 13.29 7.98 3.71
N GLY A 55 13.06 6.91 4.49
CA GLY A 55 13.76 5.63 4.40
C GLY A 55 15.13 5.61 5.08
N GLU A 56 15.42 6.59 5.94
CA GLU A 56 16.61 6.60 6.80
C GLU A 56 16.50 5.51 7.88
N TYR A 57 15.31 5.35 8.45
CA TYR A 57 15.00 4.27 9.39
C TYR A 57 14.07 3.25 8.73
N PRO A 58 14.37 1.95 8.87
CA PRO A 58 13.53 0.91 8.30
C PRO A 58 12.14 0.90 8.95
N ILE A 59 11.13 0.59 8.15
CA ILE A 59 9.75 0.35 8.57
C ILE A 59 9.59 -1.15 8.75
N ASP A 60 9.26 -1.58 9.96
CA ASP A 60 9.01 -3.00 10.27
C ASP A 60 7.56 -3.42 9.94
N LEU A 61 7.27 -4.73 10.08
CA LEU A 61 5.94 -5.25 9.76
C LEU A 61 4.84 -4.74 10.71
N ALA A 62 5.15 -4.54 11.99
CA ALA A 62 4.18 -3.99 12.95
C ALA A 62 3.83 -2.54 12.61
N GLU A 63 4.81 -1.77 12.14
CA GLU A 63 4.61 -0.42 11.62
C GLU A 63 3.81 -0.42 10.33
N VAL A 64 4.06 -1.36 9.41
CA VAL A 64 3.24 -1.52 8.19
C VAL A 64 1.77 -1.75 8.56
N GLU A 65 1.48 -2.65 9.49
CA GLU A 65 0.11 -2.91 9.94
C GLU A 65 -0.52 -1.68 10.58
N LYS A 66 0.20 -1.03 11.50
CA LYS A 66 -0.25 0.18 12.18
C LYS A 66 -0.54 1.33 11.19
N TYR A 67 0.33 1.52 10.20
CA TYR A 67 0.19 2.58 9.20
C TYR A 67 -0.95 2.28 8.23
N ALA A 68 -1.11 1.02 7.82
CA ALA A 68 -2.21 0.58 6.96
C ALA A 68 -3.56 0.81 7.65
N ALA A 69 -3.68 0.45 8.92
CA ALA A 69 -4.88 0.68 9.72
C ALA A 69 -5.22 2.18 9.80
N ALA A 70 -4.24 3.04 10.11
CA ALA A 70 -4.46 4.48 10.19
C ALA A 70 -4.83 5.13 8.83
N LEU A 71 -4.41 4.53 7.72
CA LEU A 71 -4.75 4.99 6.37
C LEU A 71 -6.04 4.36 5.83
N GLY A 72 -6.60 3.36 6.51
CA GLY A 72 -7.78 2.61 6.07
C GLY A 72 -7.52 1.82 4.78
N VAL A 73 -6.37 1.13 4.71
CA VAL A 73 -5.98 0.26 3.57
C VAL A 73 -5.43 -1.08 4.09
N SER A 74 -5.27 -2.07 3.23
CA SER A 74 -4.61 -3.33 3.58
C SER A 74 -3.10 -3.15 3.74
N PRO A 75 -2.44 -3.85 4.69
CA PRO A 75 -0.97 -3.97 4.72
C PRO A 75 -0.38 -4.44 3.38
N MET A 76 -1.10 -5.30 2.65
CA MET A 76 -0.66 -5.80 1.34
C MET A 76 -0.58 -4.69 0.30
N ARG A 77 -1.42 -3.66 0.38
CA ARG A 77 -1.33 -2.48 -0.50
C ARG A 77 -0.03 -1.72 -0.29
N LEU A 78 0.44 -1.62 0.95
CA LEU A 78 1.73 -0.98 1.26
C LEU A 78 2.91 -1.83 0.77
N LEU A 79 2.84 -3.16 0.91
CA LEU A 79 3.92 -4.07 0.54
C LEU A 79 4.02 -4.36 -0.96
N THR A 80 2.90 -4.36 -1.67
CA THR A 80 2.85 -4.76 -3.10
C THR A 80 2.52 -3.60 -4.03
N GLY A 81 1.90 -2.53 -3.52
CA GLY A 81 1.34 -1.45 -4.32
C GLY A 81 0.03 -1.81 -5.04
N ARG A 82 -0.48 -3.02 -4.85
CA ARG A 82 -1.77 -3.44 -5.45
C ARG A 82 -2.94 -2.86 -4.65
N PRO A 83 -4.01 -2.38 -5.31
CA PRO A 83 -5.17 -1.85 -4.62
C PRO A 83 -5.90 -2.92 -3.81
N ASP A 84 -6.59 -2.49 -2.76
CA ASP A 84 -7.42 -3.37 -1.94
C ASP A 84 -8.53 -4.00 -2.81
N GLY A 85 -8.78 -5.31 -2.66
CA GLY A 85 -9.75 -6.04 -3.49
C GLY A 85 -9.20 -6.57 -4.83
N SER A 86 -7.88 -6.50 -5.07
CA SER A 86 -7.22 -7.11 -6.24
C SER A 86 -6.72 -8.55 -6.00
N GLY A 87 -7.22 -9.22 -4.96
CA GLY A 87 -7.09 -10.67 -4.83
C GLY A 87 -7.93 -11.39 -5.90
N PRO A 88 -7.75 -12.70 -6.09
CA PRO A 88 -8.67 -13.50 -6.91
C PRO A 88 -10.13 -13.38 -6.42
N ASP A 89 -10.32 -13.07 -5.14
CA ASP A 89 -11.60 -12.84 -4.47
C ASP A 89 -11.85 -11.34 -4.19
N GLY A 90 -11.65 -10.46 -5.19
CA GLY A 90 -12.23 -9.12 -5.14
C GLY A 90 -13.73 -9.19 -4.84
N PRO A 91 -14.40 -8.13 -4.34
CA PRO A 91 -15.81 -8.21 -3.98
C PRO A 91 -16.54 -8.77 -5.18
N ASP A 92 -17.18 -9.92 -4.98
CA ASP A 92 -17.96 -10.63 -5.98
C ASP A 92 -19.08 -9.68 -6.39
N VAL A 93 -18.79 -8.80 -7.36
CA VAL A 93 -19.81 -8.02 -8.05
C VAL A 93 -20.48 -9.05 -8.93
N ARG A 94 -21.36 -9.86 -8.33
CA ARG A 94 -22.33 -10.66 -9.06
C ARG A 94 -23.06 -9.64 -9.95
N PRO A 95 -22.90 -9.66 -11.28
CA PRO A 95 -23.61 -8.71 -12.11
C PRO A 95 -25.10 -8.89 -11.85
N LYS A 96 -25.76 -7.85 -11.33
CA LYS A 96 -27.23 -7.78 -11.30
C LYS A 96 -27.70 -7.65 -12.75
N GLY A 97 -27.83 -8.78 -13.44
CA GLY A 97 -28.11 -8.79 -14.87
C GLY A 97 -28.41 -10.18 -15.44
N PHE A 98 -28.96 -11.08 -14.64
CA PHE A 98 -29.43 -12.40 -15.10
C PHE A 98 -30.84 -12.71 -14.59
N GLU A 99 -31.72 -11.71 -14.56
CA GLU A 99 -33.15 -11.97 -14.55
C GLU A 99 -33.67 -11.70 -15.97
N PRO A 100 -34.15 -12.72 -16.70
CA PRO A 100 -34.82 -12.45 -17.97
C PRO A 100 -36.07 -11.62 -17.69
N LEU A 101 -36.24 -10.53 -18.47
CA LEU A 101 -37.54 -9.87 -18.62
C LEU A 101 -38.51 -10.91 -19.19
N THR A 102 -39.26 -11.55 -18.30
CA THR A 102 -40.45 -12.30 -18.69
C THR A 102 -41.62 -11.34 -18.55
N PHE A 103 -42.15 -10.96 -19.73
CA PHE A 103 -43.44 -10.31 -19.90
C PHE A 103 -44.57 -11.32 -19.71
#